data_AF-A0A958R2J5-F1
#
_entry.id   AF-A0A958R2J5-F1
#
_cell.length_a   1.000
_cell.length_b   1.000
_cell.length_c   1.000
_cell.angle_alpha   90.00
_cell.angle_beta   90.00
_cell.angle_gamma   90.00
#
_symmetry.space_group_name_H-M   'P 1'
#
loop_
_entity.id
_entity.type
_entity.pdbx_description
1 polymer ?
#
loop_
_entity_poly.entity_id
_entity_poly.type
_entity_poly.pdbx_seq_one_letter_code
_entity_poly.pdbx_strand_id
1 'polypeptide(L)'
;MIEAPFQSNKGFALVVLVGLLPILLCLLLIFSVMGRALLSQSRARHTCRTKTLETQVQVAQLLQQLLSYNDRARRLRLNRRSAQSALALAHLSSPQLVPLAKANLQRITYQQTLLGSKQRALIARMDSAWEQGEYRLRTALRRQNADSLVIIHPRSAFVPMPPTSLSPSYALLPGARDLQRQGAKWKIRINPLIGGFENFHLTWPASCASTIVKEKDKWVPQLIAVK
;
A
#
# COMPACT_ATOMS: atom_id res chain seq x y z
N MET A 1 17.61 -66.04 -56.20
CA MET A 1 16.68 -65.00 -55.71
C MET A 1 16.48 -65.27 -54.23
N ILE A 2 17.13 -64.49 -53.38
CA ILE A 2 17.03 -64.61 -51.91
C ILE A 2 15.97 -63.59 -51.51
N GLU A 3 14.83 -64.08 -51.01
CA GLU A 3 13.77 -63.23 -50.49
C GLU A 3 14.27 -62.52 -49.23
N ALA A 4 14.26 -61.18 -49.27
CA ALA A 4 14.54 -60.35 -48.11
C ALA A 4 13.37 -60.48 -47.11
N PRO A 5 13.63 -60.75 -45.82
CA PRO A 5 12.56 -60.75 -44.83
C PRO A 5 12.03 -59.33 -44.66
N PHE A 6 10.73 -59.15 -44.91
CA PHE A 6 10.00 -57.93 -44.59
C PHE A 6 10.12 -57.64 -43.09
N GLN A 7 10.99 -56.70 -42.74
CA GLN A 7 11.09 -56.16 -41.39
C GLN A 7 9.74 -55.57 -40.97
N SER A 8 9.18 -56.09 -39.88
CA SER A 8 7.95 -55.60 -39.28
C SER A 8 8.17 -54.22 -38.64
N ASN A 9 8.17 -53.17 -39.47
CA ASN A 9 8.27 -51.78 -39.05
C ASN A 9 7.11 -51.34 -38.13
N LYS A 10 6.02 -52.11 -38.11
CA LYS A 10 4.85 -51.90 -37.24
C LYS A 10 5.15 -52.24 -35.77
N GLY A 11 5.97 -53.26 -35.51
CA GLY A 11 6.34 -53.66 -34.14
C GLY A 11 7.30 -52.68 -33.48
N PHE A 12 8.29 -52.19 -34.22
CA PHE A 12 9.26 -51.20 -33.72
C PHE A 12 8.58 -49.86 -33.39
N ALA A 13 7.69 -49.37 -34.26
CA ALA A 13 6.94 -48.14 -34.01
C ALA A 13 6.05 -48.23 -32.76
N LEU A 14 5.43 -49.39 -32.51
CA LEU A 14 4.61 -49.61 -31.31
C LEU A 14 5.46 -49.57 -30.03
N VAL A 15 6.63 -50.20 -30.03
CA VAL A 15 7.55 -50.23 -28.88
C VAL A 15 8.09 -48.83 -28.57
N VAL A 16 8.47 -48.07 -29.61
CA VAL A 16 8.92 -46.68 -29.45
C VAL A 16 7.79 -45.80 -28.91
N LEU A 17 6.55 -45.95 -29.41
CA LEU A 17 5.39 -45.20 -28.93
C LEU A 17 5.08 -45.50 -27.46
N VAL A 18 5.09 -46.77 -27.06
CA VAL A 18 4.84 -47.20 -25.67
C VAL A 18 5.93 -46.69 -24.72
N GLY A 19 7.19 -46.63 -25.17
CA GLY A 19 8.29 -46.04 -24.40
C GLY A 19 8.26 -44.51 -24.30
N LEU A 20 7.80 -43.81 -25.34
CA LEU A 20 7.73 -42.34 -25.37
C LEU A 20 6.48 -41.75 -24.70
N LEU A 21 5.36 -42.47 -24.71
CA LEU A 21 4.11 -42.04 -24.08
C LEU A 21 4.28 -41.58 -22.62
N PRO A 22 4.95 -42.33 -21.71
CA PRO A 22 5.12 -41.89 -20.32
C PRO A 22 5.96 -40.60 -20.24
N ILE A 23 6.97 -40.43 -21.10
CA ILE A 23 7.79 -39.22 -21.14
C ILE A 23 6.94 -38.02 -21.57
N LEU A 24 6.16 -38.17 -22.64
CA LEU A 24 5.23 -37.14 -23.12
C LEU A 24 4.19 -36.77 -22.06
N LEU A 25 3.61 -37.75 -21.37
CA LEU A 25 2.67 -37.52 -20.28
C LEU A 25 3.32 -36.78 -19.11
N CYS A 26 4.53 -37.16 -18.70
CA CYS A 26 5.29 -36.45 -17.68
C CYS A 26 5.56 -34.99 -18.07
N LEU A 27 5.97 -34.73 -19.32
CA LEU A 27 6.19 -33.37 -19.82
C LEU A 27 4.89 -32.55 -19.78
N LEU A 28 3.77 -33.10 -20.28
CA LEU A 28 2.48 -32.42 -20.24
C LEU A 28 2.03 -32.07 -18.82
N LEU A 29 2.25 -32.99 -17.85
CA LEU A 29 1.95 -32.75 -16.45
C LEU A 29 2.83 -31.63 -15.87
N ILE A 30 4.14 -31.63 -16.15
CA ILE A 30 5.06 -30.58 -15.71
C ILE A 30 4.63 -29.22 -16.27
N PHE A 31 4.33 -29.14 -17.57
CA PHE A 31 3.85 -27.90 -18.19
C PHE A 31 2.52 -27.42 -17.60
N SER A 32 1.60 -28.33 -17.31
CA SER A 32 0.31 -28.01 -16.67
C SER A 32 0.49 -27.44 -15.26
N VAL A 33 1.34 -28.07 -14.43
CA VAL A 33 1.66 -27.59 -13.07
C VAL A 33 2.34 -26.23 -13.14
N MET A 34 3.34 -26.07 -14.01
CA MET A 34 4.06 -24.81 -14.19
C MET A 34 3.14 -23.69 -14.70
N GLY A 35 2.26 -23.99 -15.65
CA GLY A 35 1.26 -23.05 -16.16
C GLY A 35 0.30 -22.56 -15.07
N ARG A 36 -0.23 -23.47 -14.25
CA ARG A 36 -1.08 -23.11 -13.10
C ARG A 36 -0.32 -22.29 -12.05
N ALA A 37 0.93 -22.64 -11.77
CA ALA A 37 1.78 -21.91 -10.85
C ALA A 37 2.01 -20.45 -11.30
N LEU A 38 2.39 -20.27 -12.56
CA LEU A 38 2.60 -18.95 -13.16
C LEU A 38 1.31 -18.12 -13.17
N LEU A 39 0.18 -18.75 -13.51
CA LEU A 39 -1.12 -18.08 -13.53
C LEU A 39 -1.55 -17.63 -12.12
N SER A 40 -1.39 -18.51 -11.11
CA SER A 40 -1.66 -18.18 -9.70
C SER A 40 -0.77 -17.03 -9.22
N GLN A 41 0.53 -17.08 -9.56
CA GLN A 41 1.48 -16.03 -9.18
C GLN A 41 1.18 -14.69 -9.85
N SER A 42 0.85 -14.71 -11.14
CA SER A 42 0.47 -13.51 -11.88
C SER A 42 -0.78 -12.87 -11.27
N ARG A 43 -1.81 -13.67 -10.98
CA ARG A 43 -3.04 -13.22 -10.30
C ARG A 43 -2.74 -12.63 -8.92
N ALA A 44 -1.88 -13.25 -8.11
CA ALA A 44 -1.59 -12.79 -6.76
C ALA A 44 -0.83 -11.46 -6.77
N ARG A 45 0.16 -11.35 -7.66
CA ARG A 45 0.88 -10.09 -7.88
C ARG A 45 -0.04 -8.99 -8.39
N HIS A 46 -0.91 -9.29 -9.35
CA HIS A 46 -1.88 -8.32 -9.87
C HIS A 46 -2.84 -7.85 -8.77
N THR A 47 -3.43 -8.78 -8.01
CA THR A 47 -4.30 -8.46 -6.88
C THR A 47 -3.59 -7.59 -5.86
N CYS A 48 -2.36 -7.93 -5.48
CA CYS A 48 -1.62 -7.10 -4.54
C CYS A 48 -1.36 -5.70 -5.09
N ARG A 49 -0.83 -5.59 -6.31
CA ARG A 49 -0.55 -4.28 -6.94
C ARG A 49 -1.79 -3.42 -6.98
N THR A 50 -2.91 -3.99 -7.40
CA THR A 50 -4.19 -3.28 -7.48
C THR A 50 -4.65 -2.81 -6.11
N LYS A 51 -4.70 -3.69 -5.11
CA LYS A 51 -5.22 -3.36 -3.76
C LYS A 51 -4.33 -2.38 -3.01
N THR A 52 -3.01 -2.52 -3.16
CA THR A 52 -2.06 -1.57 -2.56
C THR A 52 -2.16 -0.20 -3.24
N LEU A 53 -2.21 -0.14 -4.57
CA LEU A 53 -2.42 1.12 -5.31
C LEU A 53 -3.75 1.80 -4.96
N GLU A 54 -4.87 1.07 -4.90
CA GLU A 54 -6.17 1.62 -4.48
C GLU A 54 -6.07 2.34 -3.13
N THR A 55 -5.38 1.73 -2.17
CA THR A 55 -5.20 2.30 -0.84
C THR A 55 -4.32 3.55 -0.89
N GLN A 56 -3.21 3.50 -1.65
CA GLN A 56 -2.31 4.63 -1.83
C GLN A 56 -2.99 5.81 -2.54
N VAL A 57 -3.92 5.57 -3.49
CA VAL A 57 -4.72 6.65 -4.11
C VAL A 57 -5.55 7.38 -3.06
N GLN A 58 -6.26 6.66 -2.19
CA GLN A 58 -7.08 7.26 -1.14
C GLN A 58 -6.24 8.08 -0.16
N VAL A 59 -5.11 7.53 0.27
CA VAL A 59 -4.23 8.22 1.22
C VAL A 59 -3.55 9.42 0.56
N ALA A 60 -3.17 9.36 -0.72
CA ALA A 60 -2.64 10.50 -1.45
C ALA A 60 -3.59 11.69 -1.45
N GLN A 61 -4.90 11.44 -1.67
CA GLN A 61 -5.93 12.48 -1.66
C GLN A 61 -6.07 13.12 -0.27
N LEU A 62 -6.13 12.30 0.78
CA LEU A 62 -6.23 12.78 2.16
C LEU A 62 -4.97 13.56 2.60
N LEU A 63 -3.78 13.10 2.19
CA LEU A 63 -2.52 13.78 2.44
C LEU A 63 -2.46 15.14 1.74
N GLN A 64 -2.90 15.20 0.48
CA GLN A 64 -2.99 16.46 -0.26
C GLN A 64 -3.92 17.46 0.43
N GLN A 65 -5.08 16.99 0.91
CA GLN A 65 -6.00 17.82 1.70
C GLN A 65 -5.37 18.30 3.01
N LEU A 66 -4.67 17.42 3.74
CA LEU A 66 -3.99 17.78 4.99
C LEU A 66 -2.96 18.90 4.76
N LEU A 67 -2.14 18.77 3.72
CA LEU A 67 -1.10 19.74 3.38
C LEU A 67 -1.70 21.06 2.87
N SER A 68 -2.87 21.04 2.22
CA SER A 68 -3.57 22.27 1.80
C SER A 68 -3.95 23.17 2.98
N TYR A 69 -4.07 22.61 4.19
CA TYR A 69 -4.35 23.38 5.41
C TYR A 69 -3.12 24.09 5.99
N ASN A 70 -1.91 23.82 5.50
CA ASN A 70 -0.68 24.38 6.06
C ASN A 70 -0.63 25.91 6.02
N ASP A 71 -1.06 26.53 4.91
CA ASP A 71 -1.08 27.99 4.77
C ASP A 71 -2.11 28.65 5.69
N ARG A 72 -3.27 28.00 5.85
CA ARG A 72 -4.29 28.47 6.80
C ARG A 72 -3.80 28.35 8.23
N ALA A 73 -3.17 27.23 8.59
CA ALA A 73 -2.56 27.01 9.90
C ALA A 73 -1.48 28.05 10.22
N ARG A 74 -0.63 28.38 9.23
CA ARG A 74 0.38 29.45 9.35
C ARG A 74 -0.26 30.82 9.59
N ARG A 75 -1.26 31.20 8.78
CA ARG A 75 -1.98 32.48 8.93
C ARG A 75 -2.67 32.61 10.29
N LEU A 76 -3.36 31.57 10.76
CA LEU A 76 -4.00 31.59 12.07
C LEU A 76 -3.00 31.74 13.22
N ARG A 77 -1.80 31.13 13.11
CA ARG A 77 -0.73 31.31 14.09
C ARG A 77 -0.21 32.74 14.13
N LEU A 78 -0.02 33.38 12.97
CA LEU A 78 0.38 34.80 12.88
C LEU A 78 -0.71 35.70 13.47
N ASN A 79 -1.98 35.47 13.12
CA ASN A 79 -3.11 36.22 13.66
C ASN A 79 -3.21 36.07 15.18
N ARG A 80 -2.96 34.87 15.73
CA ARG A 80 -2.94 34.66 17.18
C ARG A 80 -1.86 35.51 17.85
N ARG A 81 -0.65 35.53 17.31
CA ARG A 81 0.45 36.36 17.85
C ARG A 81 0.09 37.85 17.82
N SER A 82 -0.47 38.33 16.71
CA SER A 82 -0.96 39.71 16.59
C SER A 82 -2.07 40.01 17.61
N ALA A 83 -3.07 39.13 17.77
CA ALA A 83 -4.13 39.31 18.75
C ALA A 83 -3.64 39.28 20.20
N GLN A 84 -2.62 38.47 20.51
CA GLN A 84 -1.95 38.47 21.81
C GLN A 84 -1.25 39.81 22.08
N SER A 85 -0.54 40.36 21.08
CA SER A 85 0.10 41.68 21.20
C SER A 85 -0.93 42.81 21.38
N ALA A 86 -2.05 42.78 20.65
CA ALA A 86 -3.13 43.75 20.78
C ALA A 86 -3.78 43.71 22.17
N LEU A 87 -3.95 42.52 22.74
CA LEU A 87 -4.46 42.36 24.10
C LEU A 87 -3.48 42.94 25.13
N ALA A 88 -2.17 42.67 24.99
CA ALA A 88 -1.14 43.23 25.86
C ALA A 88 -1.11 44.77 25.78
N LEU A 89 -1.18 45.34 24.57
CA LEU A 89 -1.25 46.79 24.37
C LEU A 89 -2.53 47.41 24.96
N ALA A 90 -3.68 46.76 24.82
CA ALA A 90 -4.93 47.22 25.41
C ALA A 90 -4.85 47.29 26.94
N HIS A 91 -4.17 46.33 27.59
CA HIS A 91 -3.92 46.37 29.03
C HIS A 91 -3.06 47.57 29.46
N LEU A 92 -2.12 48.01 28.62
CA LEU A 92 -1.20 49.10 28.95
C LEU A 92 -1.75 50.49 28.61
N SER A 93 -2.48 50.61 27.50
CA SER A 93 -2.77 51.90 26.87
C SER A 93 -4.27 52.24 26.74
N SER A 94 -5.16 51.25 26.79
CA SER A 94 -6.60 51.45 26.57
C SER A 94 -7.42 50.35 27.24
N PRO A 95 -7.59 50.40 28.57
CA PRO A 95 -8.27 49.35 29.34
C PRO A 95 -9.68 49.03 28.83
N GLN A 96 -10.41 50.03 28.32
CA GLN A 96 -11.74 49.86 27.72
C GLN A 96 -11.76 48.93 26.48
N LEU A 97 -10.62 48.73 25.81
CA LEU A 97 -10.50 47.85 24.65
C LEU A 97 -10.17 46.39 25.01
N VAL A 98 -9.88 46.10 26.29
CA VAL A 98 -9.52 44.74 26.75
C VAL A 98 -10.61 43.70 26.42
N PRO A 99 -11.92 43.94 26.65
CA PRO A 99 -12.95 42.96 26.31
C PRO A 99 -12.98 42.63 24.81
N LEU A 100 -12.81 43.65 23.96
CA LEU A 100 -12.79 43.48 22.50
C LEU A 100 -11.55 42.69 22.05
N ALA A 101 -10.37 43.03 22.57
CA ALA A 101 -9.13 42.32 22.26
C ALA A 101 -9.19 40.84 22.71
N LYS A 102 -9.77 40.57 23.89
CA LYS A 102 -9.98 39.21 24.41
C LYS A 102 -10.95 38.42 23.52
N ALA A 103 -12.05 39.02 23.11
CA ALA A 103 -13.01 38.39 22.20
C ALA A 103 -12.36 38.01 20.85
N ASN A 104 -11.53 38.89 20.28
CA ASN A 104 -10.81 38.59 19.04
C ASN A 104 -9.81 37.43 19.21
N LEU A 105 -9.04 37.40 20.31
CA LEU A 105 -8.13 36.30 20.61
C LEU A 105 -8.87 34.96 20.78
N GLN A 106 -10.03 34.97 21.45
CA GLN A 106 -10.88 33.79 21.61
C GLN A 106 -11.44 33.29 20.27
N ARG A 107 -11.90 34.20 19.41
CA ARG A 107 -12.33 33.88 18.04
C ARG A 107 -11.22 33.18 17.24
N ILE A 108 -10.00 33.71 17.27
CA ILE A 108 -8.86 33.10 16.56
C ILE A 108 -8.52 31.72 17.16
N THR A 109 -8.55 31.60 18.49
CA THR A 109 -8.33 30.32 19.17
C THR A 109 -9.35 29.27 18.74
N TYR A 110 -10.63 29.64 18.67
CA TYR A 110 -11.69 28.76 18.16
C TYR A 110 -11.43 28.31 16.71
N GLN A 111 -11.03 29.24 15.83
CA GLN A 111 -10.67 28.92 14.45
C GLN A 111 -9.47 27.95 14.37
N GLN A 112 -8.47 28.10 15.24
CA GLN A 112 -7.35 27.17 15.33
C GLN A 112 -7.80 25.77 15.77
N THR A 113 -8.60 25.68 16.84
CA THR A 113 -9.14 24.42 17.34
C THR A 113 -9.97 23.69 16.28
N LEU A 114 -10.82 24.42 15.54
CA LEU A 114 -11.59 23.88 14.43
C LEU A 114 -10.71 23.38 13.28
N LEU A 115 -9.63 24.08 12.96
CA LEU A 115 -8.69 23.59 11.95
C LEU A 115 -7.95 22.35 12.44
N GLY A 116 -7.50 22.34 13.68
CA GLY A 116 -6.83 21.20 14.30
C GLY A 116 -7.71 19.96 14.40
N SER A 117 -9.02 20.11 14.63
CA SER A 117 -9.95 18.98 14.60
C SER A 117 -10.13 18.43 13.18
N LYS A 118 -10.23 19.30 12.16
CA LYS A 118 -10.26 18.88 10.75
C LYS A 118 -9.00 18.14 10.34
N GLN A 119 -7.82 18.62 10.75
CA GLN A 119 -6.54 17.96 10.47
C GLN A 119 -6.46 16.59 11.15
N ARG A 120 -6.85 16.48 12.43
CA ARG A 120 -6.91 15.20 13.16
C ARG A 120 -7.89 14.21 12.51
N ALA A 121 -9.04 14.69 12.04
CA ALA A 121 -10.00 13.85 11.33
C ALA A 121 -9.44 13.30 10.01
N LEU A 122 -8.67 14.11 9.26
CA LEU A 122 -7.97 13.62 8.06
C LEU A 122 -6.93 12.55 8.39
N ILE A 123 -6.17 12.74 9.47
CA ILE A 123 -5.17 11.76 9.93
C ILE A 123 -5.84 10.44 10.31
N ALA A 124 -6.89 10.49 11.14
CA ALA A 124 -7.65 9.30 11.51
C ALA A 124 -8.26 8.58 10.29
N ARG A 125 -8.69 9.33 9.26
CA ARG A 125 -9.17 8.74 8.00
C ARG A 125 -8.05 8.07 7.21
N MET A 126 -6.84 8.63 7.20
CA MET A 126 -5.68 7.98 6.57
C MET A 126 -5.32 6.68 7.30
N ASP A 127 -5.29 6.70 8.63
CA ASP A 127 -5.00 5.52 9.44
C ASP A 127 -6.04 4.41 9.19
N SER A 128 -7.33 4.77 9.18
CA SER A 128 -8.40 3.82 8.84
C SER A 128 -8.29 3.30 7.41
N ALA A 129 -7.92 4.14 6.43
CA ALA A 129 -7.70 3.70 5.06
C ALA A 129 -6.56 2.68 4.98
N TRP A 130 -5.48 2.86 5.74
CA TRP A 130 -4.39 1.89 5.82
C TRP A 130 -4.84 0.55 6.39
N GLU A 131 -5.56 0.56 7.50
CA GLU A 131 -6.08 -0.66 8.15
C GLU A 131 -7.04 -1.41 7.23
N GLN A 132 -7.98 -0.70 6.59
CA GLN A 132 -8.91 -1.29 5.64
C GLN A 132 -8.19 -1.85 4.41
N GLY A 133 -7.21 -1.11 3.89
CA GLY A 133 -6.38 -1.53 2.76
C GLY A 133 -5.60 -2.81 3.08
N GLU A 134 -5.02 -2.90 4.27
CA GLU A 134 -4.37 -4.12 4.77
C GLU A 134 -5.36 -5.28 4.86
N TYR A 135 -6.51 -5.08 5.49
CA TYR A 135 -7.50 -6.14 5.65
C TYR A 135 -7.95 -6.69 4.29
N ARG A 136 -8.23 -5.80 3.33
CA ARG A 136 -8.61 -6.16 1.96
C ARG A 136 -7.47 -6.88 1.24
N LEU A 137 -6.23 -6.43 1.40
CA LEU A 137 -5.06 -7.08 0.81
C LEU A 137 -4.87 -8.49 1.38
N ARG A 138 -4.95 -8.63 2.70
CA ARG A 138 -4.78 -9.92 3.40
C ARG A 138 -5.85 -10.92 2.97
N THR A 139 -7.11 -10.51 2.99
CA THR A 139 -8.23 -11.36 2.58
C THR A 139 -8.14 -11.75 1.11
N ALA A 140 -7.79 -10.81 0.21
CA ALA A 140 -7.65 -11.08 -1.21
C ALA A 140 -6.48 -12.03 -1.52
N LEU A 141 -5.34 -11.91 -0.83
CA LEU A 141 -4.20 -12.81 -1.01
C LEU A 141 -4.46 -14.20 -0.43
N ARG A 142 -5.13 -14.30 0.73
CA ARG A 142 -5.52 -15.61 1.31
C ARG A 142 -6.43 -16.41 0.38
N ARG A 143 -7.35 -15.74 -0.33
CA ARG A 143 -8.19 -16.37 -1.37
C ARG A 143 -7.40 -16.93 -2.55
N GLN A 144 -6.12 -16.58 -2.69
CA GLN A 144 -5.23 -17.06 -3.74
C GLN A 144 -4.17 -18.04 -3.23
N ASN A 145 -4.43 -18.72 -2.11
CA ASN A 145 -3.52 -19.69 -1.49
C ASN A 145 -2.13 -19.10 -1.18
N ALA A 146 -2.10 -17.80 -0.82
CA ALA A 146 -0.90 -17.17 -0.29
C ALA A 146 -0.63 -17.70 1.12
N ASP A 147 0.42 -18.49 1.23
CA ASP A 147 0.97 -19.02 2.47
C ASP A 147 2.08 -18.08 2.99
N SER A 148 2.40 -18.15 4.28
CA SER A 148 3.45 -17.34 4.93
C SER A 148 3.31 -15.83 4.63
N LEU A 149 2.07 -15.33 4.63
CA LEU A 149 1.76 -13.95 4.26
C LEU A 149 2.21 -12.96 5.34
N VAL A 150 3.14 -12.08 4.99
CA VAL A 150 3.61 -10.96 5.80
C VAL A 150 3.16 -9.65 5.15
N ILE A 151 2.38 -8.85 5.86
CA ILE A 151 1.99 -7.51 5.42
C ILE A 151 3.06 -6.50 5.85
N ILE A 152 3.39 -5.58 4.96
CA ILE A 152 4.25 -4.43 5.24
C ILE A 152 3.35 -3.26 5.58
N HIS A 153 3.38 -2.85 6.85
CA HIS A 153 2.56 -1.77 7.36
C HIS A 153 3.22 -0.41 7.09
N PRO A 154 2.47 0.58 6.58
CA PRO A 154 2.93 1.94 6.45
C PRO A 154 3.03 2.60 7.84
N ARG A 155 3.91 3.57 7.96
CA ARG A 155 4.08 4.44 9.12
C ARG A 155 3.73 5.87 8.74
N SER A 156 3.31 6.66 9.73
CA SER A 156 3.16 8.11 9.54
C SER A 156 4.50 8.68 9.06
N ALA A 157 4.46 9.38 7.93
CA ALA A 157 5.61 10.05 7.34
C ALA A 157 5.51 11.58 7.45
N PHE A 158 4.62 12.07 8.32
CA PHE A 158 4.41 13.50 8.52
C PHE A 158 4.45 13.85 10.01
N VAL A 159 4.97 15.03 10.30
CA VAL A 159 5.10 15.55 11.66
C VAL A 159 4.48 16.94 11.79
N PRO A 160 3.81 17.23 12.93
CA PRO A 160 3.25 18.55 13.19
C PRO A 160 4.36 19.56 13.56
N MET A 161 4.27 20.76 12.99
CA MET A 161 5.20 21.87 13.17
C MET A 161 4.41 23.17 13.43
N PRO A 162 4.46 23.73 14.66
CA PRO A 162 5.03 23.17 15.89
C PRO A 162 4.09 22.12 16.50
N PRO A 163 4.62 21.15 17.26
CA PRO A 163 3.85 20.01 17.76
C PRO A 163 2.75 20.40 18.77
N THR A 164 2.97 21.47 19.53
CA THR A 164 2.03 21.96 20.56
C THR A 164 1.00 22.95 20.03
N SER A 165 1.03 23.29 18.73
CA SER A 165 0.07 24.23 18.15
C SER A 165 -1.32 23.59 18.04
N LEU A 166 -2.36 24.37 18.35
CA LEU A 166 -3.77 23.99 18.10
C LEU A 166 -4.07 23.80 16.62
N SER A 167 -3.28 24.42 15.74
CA SER A 167 -3.36 24.28 14.29
C SER A 167 -1.93 24.13 13.73
N PRO A 168 -1.33 22.93 13.78
CA PRO A 168 0.02 22.72 13.28
C PRO A 168 0.03 22.76 11.75
N SER A 169 1.18 23.11 11.17
CA SER A 169 1.48 22.76 9.77
C SER A 169 2.14 21.39 9.75
N TYR A 170 1.93 20.59 8.71
CA TYR A 170 2.56 19.27 8.60
C TYR A 170 3.68 19.29 7.56
N ALA A 171 4.82 18.72 7.94
CA ALA A 171 5.96 18.51 7.06
C ALA A 171 6.27 17.02 6.95
N LEU A 172 6.86 16.62 5.83
CA LEU A 172 7.26 15.24 5.59
C LEU A 172 8.55 14.92 6.32
N LEU A 173 8.66 13.69 6.82
CA LEU A 173 9.90 13.16 7.35
C LEU A 173 10.87 12.80 6.20
N PRO A 174 12.19 12.92 6.43
CA PRO A 174 13.18 12.31 5.55
C PRO A 174 12.87 10.81 5.34
N GLY A 175 12.94 10.33 4.11
CA GLY A 175 12.57 8.94 3.79
C GLY A 175 11.07 8.65 3.81
N ALA A 176 10.20 9.67 3.67
CA ALA A 176 8.74 9.50 3.63
C ALA A 176 8.28 8.41 2.65
N ARG A 177 8.98 8.27 1.51
CA ARG A 177 8.72 7.22 0.51
C ARG A 177 8.79 5.81 1.10
N ASP A 178 9.75 5.53 1.96
CA ASP A 178 9.90 4.21 2.57
C ASP A 178 8.98 4.02 3.76
N LEU A 179 8.71 5.10 4.51
CA LEU A 179 7.78 5.09 5.64
C LEU A 179 6.34 4.84 5.20
N GLN A 180 5.90 5.40 4.06
CA GLN A 180 4.53 5.23 3.53
C GLN A 180 4.34 3.95 2.71
N ARG A 181 5.36 3.08 2.67
CA ARG A 181 5.31 1.84 1.90
C ARG A 181 4.26 0.90 2.48
N GLN A 182 3.33 0.47 1.63
CA GLN A 182 2.41 -0.62 1.91
C GLN A 182 2.66 -1.77 0.93
N GLY A 183 2.68 -3.00 1.43
CA GLY A 183 2.96 -4.16 0.58
C GLY A 183 2.76 -5.49 1.28
N ALA A 184 3.17 -6.56 0.61
CA ALA A 184 3.14 -7.90 1.15
C ALA A 184 4.31 -8.74 0.64
N LYS A 185 4.75 -9.70 1.45
CA LYS A 185 5.62 -10.82 1.09
C LYS A 185 4.84 -12.11 1.35
N TRP A 186 4.82 -13.04 0.42
CA TRP A 186 4.12 -14.32 0.57
C TRP A 186 4.80 -15.44 -0.20
N LYS A 187 4.42 -16.68 0.08
CA LYS A 187 4.77 -17.87 -0.69
C LYS A 187 3.50 -18.47 -1.27
N ILE A 188 3.52 -18.87 -2.53
CA ILE A 188 2.37 -19.55 -3.14
C ILE A 188 2.56 -21.03 -2.94
N ARG A 189 1.58 -21.70 -2.33
CA ARG A 189 1.54 -23.16 -2.23
C ARG A 189 0.88 -23.71 -3.50
N ILE A 190 1.63 -24.52 -4.25
CA ILE A 190 1.11 -25.20 -5.44
C ILE A 190 0.79 -26.64 -5.05
N ASN A 191 -0.50 -26.98 -5.08
CA ASN A 191 -0.93 -28.35 -4.81
C ASN A 191 -0.74 -29.21 -6.08
N PRO A 192 -0.26 -30.44 -5.94
CA PRO A 192 -0.11 -31.35 -7.07
C PRO A 192 -1.48 -31.73 -7.63
N LEU A 193 -1.50 -32.04 -8.94
CA LEU A 193 -2.72 -32.39 -9.68
C LEU A 193 -3.16 -33.85 -9.49
N ILE A 194 -2.30 -34.68 -8.90
CA ILE A 194 -2.47 -36.13 -8.82
C ILE A 194 -2.43 -36.54 -7.34
N GLY A 195 -3.43 -37.31 -6.90
CA GLY A 195 -3.44 -37.92 -5.57
C GLY A 195 -2.23 -38.84 -5.39
N GLY A 196 -1.53 -38.72 -4.26
CA GLY A 196 -0.29 -39.46 -3.97
C GLY A 196 0.95 -38.59 -3.77
N PHE A 197 0.92 -37.31 -4.18
CA PHE A 197 1.99 -36.33 -3.92
C PHE A 197 1.61 -35.31 -2.84
N GLU A 198 0.69 -35.63 -1.93
CA GLU A 198 0.13 -34.67 -0.95
C GLU A 198 1.20 -33.95 -0.11
N ASN A 199 2.37 -34.57 0.07
CA ASN A 199 3.52 -34.00 0.80
C ASN A 199 4.44 -33.12 -0.07
N PHE A 200 4.26 -33.08 -1.39
CA PHE A 200 5.04 -32.24 -2.29
C PHE A 200 4.43 -30.85 -2.39
N HIS A 201 5.02 -29.88 -1.70
CA HIS A 201 4.63 -28.48 -1.75
C HIS A 201 5.73 -27.66 -2.39
N LEU A 202 5.53 -27.25 -3.65
CA LEU A 202 6.38 -26.22 -4.25
C LEU A 202 5.97 -24.86 -3.68
N THR A 203 6.94 -24.14 -3.11
CA THR A 203 6.72 -22.77 -2.62
C THR A 203 7.49 -21.78 -3.46
N TRP A 204 6.79 -20.79 -4.03
CA TRP A 204 7.42 -19.71 -4.78
C TRP A 204 7.28 -18.39 -4.02
N PRO A 205 8.39 -17.72 -3.63
CA PRO A 205 8.31 -16.40 -3.01
C PRO A 205 7.79 -15.34 -4.00
N ALA A 206 6.90 -14.49 -3.51
CA ALA A 206 6.39 -13.34 -4.23
C ALA A 206 6.28 -12.14 -3.28
N SER A 207 6.41 -10.95 -3.85
CA SER A 207 6.32 -9.71 -3.12
C SER A 207 5.80 -8.59 -4.00
N CYS A 208 5.24 -7.58 -3.35
CA CYS A 208 4.72 -6.38 -3.95
C CYS A 208 4.80 -5.26 -2.91
N ALA A 209 5.04 -4.05 -3.37
CA ALA A 209 4.86 -2.87 -2.56
C ALA A 209 4.47 -1.68 -3.43
N SER A 210 3.79 -0.74 -2.81
CA SER A 210 3.52 0.56 -3.36
C SER A 210 3.78 1.63 -2.31
N THR A 211 3.97 2.85 -2.77
CA THR A 211 4.17 4.04 -1.96
C THR A 211 3.60 5.25 -2.67
N ILE A 212 3.55 6.39 -2.00
CA ILE A 212 3.15 7.67 -2.56
C ILE A 212 4.40 8.52 -2.77
N VAL A 213 4.52 9.11 -3.97
CA VAL A 213 5.63 10.02 -4.31
C VAL A 213 5.04 11.34 -4.76
N LYS A 214 5.70 12.45 -4.39
CA LYS A 214 5.33 13.77 -4.89
C LYS A 214 5.90 13.94 -6.29
N GLU A 215 5.02 14.00 -7.28
CA GLU A 215 5.37 14.36 -8.65
C GLU A 215 4.80 15.74 -8.97
N LYS A 216 5.70 16.71 -9.21
CA LYS A 216 5.33 18.13 -9.35
C LYS A 216 4.56 18.60 -8.10
N ASP A 217 3.26 18.82 -8.23
CA ASP A 217 2.37 19.26 -7.16
C ASP A 217 1.34 18.22 -6.72
N LYS A 218 1.41 17.00 -7.26
CA LYS A 218 0.45 15.93 -6.95
C LYS A 218 1.14 14.75 -6.27
N TRP A 219 0.40 14.11 -5.38
CA TRP A 219 0.81 12.87 -4.74
C TRP A 219 0.31 11.70 -5.57
N VAL A 220 1.25 10.94 -6.14
CA VAL A 220 0.95 9.87 -7.09
C VAL A 220 1.38 8.53 -6.49
N PRO A 221 0.52 7.51 -6.51
CA PRO A 221 0.90 6.17 -6.07
C PRO A 221 1.85 5.53 -7.09
N GLN A 222 2.91 4.92 -6.60
CA GLN A 222 3.91 4.23 -7.41
C GLN A 222 4.18 2.83 -6.86
N LEU A 223 4.37 1.86 -7.76
CA LEU A 223 4.88 0.54 -7.39
C LEU A 223 6.38 0.62 -7.11
N ILE A 224 6.83 -0.08 -6.08
CA ILE A 224 8.24 -0.16 -5.72
C ILE A 224 8.68 -1.60 -5.49
N ALA A 225 9.96 -1.86 -5.72
CA ALA A 225 10.55 -3.15 -5.42
C ALA A 225 10.58 -3.38 -3.90
N VAL A 226 10.27 -4.60 -3.49
CA VAL A 226 10.38 -5.00 -2.09
C VAL A 226 11.82 -5.46 -1.84
N LYS A 227 12.61 -4.62 -1.19
CA LYS A 227 13.90 -5.04 -0.61
C LYS A 227 13.68 -6.03 0.54
#